data_AF-A0A949LQD7-F1
#
_entry.id   AF-A0A949LQD7-F1
#
_cell.length_a   1.000
_cell.length_b   1.000
_cell.length_c   1.000
_cell.angle_alpha   90.00
_cell.angle_beta   90.00
_cell.angle_gamma   90.00
#
_symmetry.space_group_name_H-M   'P 1'
#
loop_
_entity.id
_entity.type
_entity.pdbx_description
1 polymer ?
#
loop_
_entity_poly.entity_id
_entity_poly.type
_entity_poly.pdbx_seq_one_letter_code
_entity_poly.pdbx_strand_id
1 'polypeptide(L)'
;MRIEPSLPGSNFFEPTSDFSAYVFVGIDGRAIARNIFLDGNTWQSSRSVAKKNLVGDLELGAAMTFARVRLAFTHVFRSREYASQTSADQFGAVSLSFRL
;
A
#
# COMPACT_ATOMS: atom_id res chain seq x y z
N MET A 1 -11.11 -4.57 -1.91
CA MET A 1 -9.81 -4.27 -2.52
C MET A 1 -9.65 -2.77 -2.56
N ARG A 2 -8.71 -2.21 -1.77
CA ARG A 2 -8.34 -0.80 -1.81
C ARG A 2 -6.95 -0.70 -2.42
N ILE A 3 -6.81 0.17 -3.41
CA ILE A 3 -5.53 0.59 -3.97
C ILE A 3 -5.26 1.92 -3.27
N GLU A 4 -4.31 1.92 -2.33
CA GLU A 4 -3.82 3.15 -1.70
C GLU A 4 -2.52 3.53 -2.40
N PRO A 5 -2.54 4.54 -3.30
CA PRO A 5 -1.32 5.06 -3.91
C PRO A 5 -0.63 6.11 -3.02
N SER A 6 -1.17 6.40 -1.82
CA SER A 6 -0.69 7.50 -0.99
C SER A 6 0.61 7.13 -0.29
N LEU A 7 1.68 7.80 -0.70
CA LEU A 7 3.04 7.68 -0.17
C LEU A 7 3.05 7.91 1.36
N PRO A 8 3.53 6.95 2.16
CA PRO A 8 3.99 7.22 3.52
C PRO A 8 5.31 8.00 3.39
N GLY A 9 5.21 9.32 3.31
CA GLY A 9 6.37 10.19 3.15
C GLY A 9 6.01 11.63 3.48
N SER A 10 6.94 12.39 4.03
CA SER A 10 6.68 13.78 4.42
C SER A 10 6.16 14.59 3.22
N ASN A 11 5.01 15.24 3.40
CA ASN A 11 4.50 16.27 2.50
C ASN A 11 5.24 17.61 2.68
N PHE A 12 6.13 17.69 3.68
CA PHE A 12 6.92 18.87 4.01
C PHE A 12 8.37 18.71 3.52
N PHE A 13 8.83 19.71 2.78
CA PHE A 13 10.18 19.84 2.24
C PHE A 13 10.70 21.24 2.55
N GLU A 14 11.75 21.35 3.37
CA GLU A 14 12.50 22.59 3.59
C GLU A 14 13.53 22.73 2.44
N PRO A 15 13.48 23.79 1.62
CA PRO A 15 14.27 23.91 0.39
C PRO A 15 15.70 24.39 0.66
N THR A 16 16.46 23.68 1.49
CA THR A 16 17.85 24.05 1.79
C THR A 16 18.89 23.36 0.88
N SER A 17 18.51 22.31 0.14
CA SER A 17 19.42 21.56 -0.74
C SER A 17 18.75 21.19 -2.06
N ASP A 18 19.45 21.38 -3.18
CA ASP A 18 19.04 20.96 -4.53
C ASP A 18 18.86 19.44 -4.66
N PHE A 19 19.35 18.67 -3.69
CA PHE A 19 19.18 17.23 -3.63
C PHE A 19 18.72 16.77 -2.25
N SER A 20 17.84 15.77 -2.24
CA SER A 20 17.40 15.05 -1.04
C SER A 20 17.03 13.62 -1.40
N ALA A 21 17.24 12.72 -0.45
CA ALA A 21 16.76 11.35 -0.57
C ALA A 21 16.43 10.80 0.82
N TYR A 22 15.47 9.90 0.87
CA TYR A 22 15.15 9.16 2.08
C TYR A 22 14.60 7.79 1.72
N VAL A 23 14.74 6.86 2.66
CA VAL A 23 14.11 5.55 2.63
C VAL A 23 13.09 5.46 3.76
N PHE A 24 12.08 4.62 3.60
CA PHE A 24 11.05 4.42 4.60
C PHE A 24 10.62 2.95 4.63
N VAL A 25 10.16 2.54 5.81
CA VAL A 25 9.51 1.26 6.05
C VAL A 25 8.22 1.52 6.82
N GLY A 26 7.15 0.84 6.44
CA GLY A 26 5.84 0.93 7.07
C GLY A 26 5.32 -0.46 7.39
N ILE A 27 4.55 -0.57 8.47
CA ILE A 27 3.78 -1.78 8.79
C ILE A 27 2.35 -1.35 9.11
N ASP A 28 1.37 -2.01 8.50
CA ASP A 28 -0.04 -1.77 8.73
C ASP A 28 -0.73 -3.10 9.08
N GLY A 29 -1.68 -3.05 10.01
CA GLY A 29 -2.49 -4.20 10.40
C GLY A 29 -3.96 -3.84 10.35
N ARG A 30 -4.73 -4.60 9.55
CA ARG A 30 -6.17 -4.37 9.37
C ARG A 30 -6.99 -5.50 9.97
N ALA A 31 -7.99 -5.12 10.76
CA ALA A 31 -9.04 -6.01 11.22
C ALA A 31 -10.28 -5.87 10.32
N ILE A 32 -10.56 -6.86 9.48
CA ILE A 32 -11.68 -6.83 8.54
C ILE A 32 -12.87 -7.56 9.13
N ALA A 33 -13.81 -6.81 9.71
CA ALA A 33 -15.06 -7.38 10.23
C ALA A 33 -15.96 -7.92 9.10
N ARG A 34 -16.03 -7.22 7.96
CA ARG A 34 -16.87 -7.59 6.82
C ARG A 34 -16.20 -7.26 5.48
N ASN A 35 -16.18 -8.22 4.56
CA ASN A 35 -15.73 -8.04 3.19
C ASN A 35 -16.78 -8.63 2.26
N ILE A 36 -17.62 -7.80 1.64
CA ILE A 36 -18.74 -8.23 0.79
C ILE A 36 -18.27 -9.07 -0.41
N PHE A 37 -17.04 -8.88 -0.89
CA PHE A 37 -16.46 -9.69 -1.97
C PHE A 37 -16.14 -11.14 -1.52
N LEU A 38 -15.84 -11.36 -0.23
CA LEU A 38 -15.52 -12.68 0.32
C LEU A 38 -16.70 -13.31 1.07
N ASP A 39 -17.50 -12.51 1.76
CA ASP A 39 -18.63 -12.93 2.59
C ASP A 39 -19.90 -13.18 1.76
N GLY A 40 -19.97 -12.66 0.53
CA GLY A 40 -21.16 -12.75 -0.31
C GLY A 40 -22.22 -11.69 0.02
N ASN A 41 -23.30 -11.70 -0.76
CA ASN A 41 -24.37 -10.72 -0.63
C ASN A 41 -25.23 -10.99 0.62
N THR A 42 -25.61 -9.93 1.34
CA THR A 42 -26.49 -10.00 2.52
C THR A 42 -27.90 -10.52 2.19
N TRP A 43 -28.37 -10.27 0.97
CA TRP A 43 -29.79 -10.42 0.60
C TRP A 43 -30.10 -11.69 -0.19
N GLN A 44 -29.07 -12.36 -0.73
CA GLN A 44 -29.23 -13.58 -1.51
C GLN A 44 -28.00 -14.47 -1.36
N SER A 45 -28.22 -15.77 -1.16
CA SER A 45 -27.16 -16.76 -0.97
C SER A 45 -26.20 -16.78 -2.17
N SER A 46 -24.94 -16.41 -1.95
CA SER A 46 -23.85 -16.49 -2.94
C SER A 46 -22.68 -17.29 -2.39
N ARG A 47 -21.73 -17.68 -3.26
CA ARG A 47 -20.48 -18.33 -2.83
C ARG A 47 -19.72 -17.41 -1.87
N SER A 48 -19.33 -17.94 -0.71
CA SER A 48 -18.50 -17.25 0.28
C SER A 48 -17.25 -18.09 0.59
N VAL A 49 -16.18 -17.42 1.02
CA VAL A 49 -14.90 -18.06 1.33
C VAL A 49 -14.45 -17.61 2.72
N ALA A 50 -13.85 -18.52 3.49
CA ALA A 50 -13.32 -18.19 4.82
C ALA A 50 -12.18 -17.16 4.70
N LYS A 51 -12.50 -15.91 5.05
CA LYS A 51 -11.54 -14.79 5.12
C LYS A 51 -10.67 -14.88 6.37
N LYS A 52 -9.49 -14.26 6.33
CA LYS A 52 -8.72 -13.96 7.52
C LYS A 52 -9.15 -12.60 8.06
N ASN A 53 -9.57 -12.56 9.31
CA ASN A 53 -10.03 -11.33 9.96
C ASN A 53 -8.88 -10.34 10.22
N LEU A 54 -7.63 -10.78 10.13
CA LEU A 54 -6.41 -9.99 10.30
C LEU A 54 -5.57 -10.08 9.02
N VAL A 55 -5.27 -8.92 8.45
CA VAL A 55 -4.38 -8.77 7.28
C VAL A 55 -3.30 -7.76 7.66
N GLY A 56 -2.04 -8.19 7.62
CA GLY A 56 -0.88 -7.31 7.74
C GLY A 56 -0.28 -6.94 6.38
N ASP A 57 0.18 -5.70 6.27
CA ASP A 57 0.94 -5.16 5.14
C ASP A 57 2.31 -4.68 5.66
N LEU A 58 3.37 -4.99 4.91
CA LEU A 58 4.72 -4.46 5.08
C LEU A 58 5.06 -3.63 3.84
N GLU A 59 5.45 -2.38 4.04
CA GLU A 59 5.79 -1.45 2.98
C GLU A 59 7.25 -1.04 3.09
N LEU A 60 7.94 -1.00 1.96
CA LEU A 60 9.31 -0.52 1.83
C LEU A 60 9.36 0.49 0.69
N GLY A 61 10.02 1.62 0.89
CA GLY A 61 10.13 2.60 -0.18
C GLY A 61 11.33 3.51 -0.06
N ALA A 62 11.58 4.20 -1.17
CA ALA A 62 12.64 5.19 -1.30
C ALA A 62 12.13 6.35 -2.15
N ALA A 63 12.54 7.57 -1.81
CA ALA A 63 12.27 8.73 -2.61
C ALA A 63 13.53 9.58 -2.74
N MET A 64 13.71 10.15 -3.92
CA MET A 64 14.75 11.14 -4.21
C MET A 64 14.11 12.35 -4.86
N THR A 65 14.58 13.54 -4.49
CA THR A 65 14.20 14.79 -5.13
C THR A 65 15.46 15.51 -5.56
N PHE A 66 15.50 15.89 -6.83
CA PHE A 66 16.55 16.69 -7.43
C PHE A 66 15.94 17.93 -8.08
N ALA A 67 16.27 19.10 -7.54
CA ALA A 67 15.73 20.41 -7.91
C ALA A 67 14.20 20.40 -8.00
N ARG A 68 13.66 20.26 -9.21
CA ARG A 68 12.21 20.30 -9.50
C ARG A 68 11.58 18.93 -9.74
N VAL A 69 12.37 17.86 -9.71
CA VAL A 69 11.93 16.49 -10.04
C VAL A 69 12.00 15.63 -8.78
N ARG A 70 10.92 14.91 -8.49
CA ARG A 70 10.87 13.90 -7.43
C ARG A 70 10.51 12.54 -8.01
N LEU A 71 11.32 11.53 -7.71
CA LEU A 71 11.08 10.13 -8.03
C LEU A 71 10.91 9.37 -6.72
N ALA A 72 9.85 8.57 -6.60
CA ALA A 72 9.68 7.65 -5.49
C ALA A 72 9.28 6.26 -5.96
N PHE A 73 9.73 5.26 -5.23
CA PHE A 73 9.39 3.86 -5.42
C PHE A 73 8.92 3.28 -4.09
N THR A 74 7.83 2.51 -4.13
CA THR A 74 7.29 1.79 -2.98
C THR A 74 7.01 0.35 -3.38
N HIS A 75 7.32 -0.60 -2.50
CA HIS A 75 7.02 -2.02 -2.64
C HIS A 75 6.26 -2.49 -1.40
N VAL A 76 5.15 -3.18 -1.62
CA VAL A 76 4.24 -3.62 -0.57
C VAL A 76 4.13 -5.12 -0.60
N PHE A 77 4.35 -5.75 0.55
CA PHE A 77 4.08 -7.16 0.82
C PHE A 77 2.82 -7.26 1.67
N ARG A 78 1.78 -7.88 1.13
CA ARG A 78 0.50 -8.07 1.80
C ARG A 78 0.31 -9.53 2.16
N SER A 79 0.04 -9.77 3.44
CA SER A 79 -0.30 -11.10 3.95
C SER A 79 -1.60 -11.61 3.32
N ARG A 80 -1.78 -12.94 3.32
CA ARG A 80 -2.96 -13.60 2.72
C ARG A 80 -4.26 -13.08 3.34
N GLU A 81 -5.21 -12.66 2.51
CA GLU A 81 -6.51 -12.14 2.95
C GLU A 81 -7.55 -13.26 3.18
N TYR A 82 -7.36 -14.45 2.61
CA TYR A 82 -8.28 -15.59 2.75
C TYR A 82 -7.56 -16.94 2.74
N ALA A 83 -8.19 -17.97 3.32
CA ALA A 83 -7.54 -19.25 3.61
C ALA A 83 -7.13 -20.04 2.35
N SER A 84 -7.88 -19.92 1.26
CA SER A 84 -7.60 -20.58 -0.02
C SER A 84 -6.61 -19.82 -0.91
N GLN A 85 -6.04 -18.70 -0.44
CA GLN A 85 -5.04 -17.95 -1.21
C GLN A 85 -3.70 -18.70 -1.18
N THR A 86 -3.22 -19.12 -2.35
CA THR A 86 -2.00 -19.95 -2.47
C THR A 86 -0.73 -19.18 -2.08
N SER A 87 -0.68 -17.86 -2.30
CA SER A 87 0.48 -17.00 -2.02
C SER A 87 0.06 -15.67 -1.39
N ALA A 88 1.02 -15.02 -0.72
CA ALA A 88 0.88 -13.62 -0.31
C ALA A 88 0.90 -12.71 -1.56
N ASP A 89 0.27 -11.55 -1.48
CA ASP A 89 0.26 -10.58 -2.59
C ASP A 89 1.44 -9.63 -2.42
N GLN A 90 2.04 -9.22 -3.54
CA GLN A 90 3.10 -8.22 -3.58
C GLN A 90 2.90 -7.29 -4.76
N PHE A 91 3.08 -6.00 -4.55
CA PHE A 91 2.93 -4.99 -5.61
C PHE A 91 3.86 -3.81 -5.38
N GLY A 92 4.23 -3.13 -6.46
CA GLY A 92 5.08 -1.96 -6.43
C GLY A 92 4.44 -0.77 -7.14
N ALA A 93 4.81 0.43 -6.72
CA ALA A 93 4.41 1.68 -7.34
C ALA A 93 5.62 2.58 -7.55
N VAL A 94 5.68 3.22 -8.72
CA VAL A 94 6.65 4.28 -9.03
C VAL A 94 5.86 5.57 -9.24
N SER A 95 6.30 6.65 -8.60
CA SER A 95 5.72 7.98 -8.77
C SER A 95 6.79 8.97 -9.21
N LEU A 96 6.47 9.75 -10.24
CA LEU A 96 7.27 10.85 -10.73
C LEU A 96 6.47 12.14 -10.55
N SER A 97 7.08 13.16 -9.97
CA SER A 97 6.44 14.46 -9.70
C SER A 97 7.36 15.60 -10.12
N PHE A 98 6.75 16.65 -10.66
CA PHE A 98 7.46 17.85 -11.11
C PHE A 98 6.88 19.09 -10.44
N ARG A 99 7.75 19.99 -9.98
CA ARG A 99 7.37 21.31 -9.48
C ARG A 99 7.59 22.34 -10.60
N LEU A 100 6.49 22.89 -11.13
CA LEU A 100 6.49 23.97 -12.12
C LEU A 100 6.85 25.30 -11.45
#